data_AF-A0A9D1QKA2-F1
#
_entry.id   AF-A0A9D1QKA2-F1
#
_cell.length_a   1.000
_cell.length_b   1.000
_cell.length_c   1.000
_cell.angle_alpha   90.00
_cell.angle_beta   90.00
_cell.angle_gamma   90.00
#
_symmetry.space_group_name_H-M   'P 1'
#
loop_
_entity.id
_entity.type
_entity.pdbx_description
1 polymer ?
#
loop_
_entity_poly.entity_id
_entity_poly.type
_entity_poly.pdbx_seq_one_letter_code
_entity_poly.pdbx_strand_id
1 'polypeptide(L)'
;MAWADFTKKISQTTQDASDKMKKMAEISRLNSEINSAEDRIRQICNEVGAYVVNNNLYTEDKMIADAHERIRAIREQTAANQAKVYELKGMVPCKKCGNMVSTSSRFCDKCGAPVEVPVPAQPQAPAGPVCVNCGAPLEPGALFCGNCGTRQPAAQPAPQAAPQPAPAPVAEEPAAPVQPPVTEPQAPAVQEPTAGGVCVCCGSPLEPGAPFCGVCGMRQDVAPAAEVPTEPEMPVAPVEPEQPAAPEVPVAPEAPAATAAICPCCGAPLEPGAPFCGNCGMKVQ
;
A
#
# COMPACT_ATOMS: atom_id res chain seq x y z
N MET A 1 33.51 10.78 -59.34
CA MET A 1 32.49 9.82 -58.86
C MET A 1 32.23 9.94 -57.35
N ALA A 2 33.25 10.16 -56.50
CA ALA A 2 33.11 10.18 -55.03
C ALA A 2 32.13 11.22 -54.41
N TRP A 3 31.89 12.38 -55.03
CA TRP A 3 31.00 13.41 -54.47
C TRP A 3 29.51 13.00 -54.47
N ALA A 4 29.07 12.31 -55.52
CA ALA A 4 27.68 11.87 -55.66
C ALA A 4 27.31 10.77 -54.64
N ASP A 5 28.25 9.85 -54.38
CA ASP A 5 28.07 8.79 -53.38
C ASP A 5 28.03 9.36 -51.95
N PHE A 6 28.83 10.39 -51.67
CA PHE A 6 28.81 11.08 -50.38
C PHE A 6 27.47 11.79 -50.12
N THR A 7 26.93 12.54 -51.09
CA THR A 7 25.62 13.21 -50.95
C THR A 7 24.47 12.21 -50.82
N LYS A 8 24.51 11.10 -51.57
CA LYS A 8 23.49 10.05 -51.49
C LYS A 8 23.50 9.36 -50.13
N LYS A 9 24.67 9.08 -49.57
CA LYS A 9 24.83 8.46 -48.25
C LYS A 9 24.35 9.38 -47.12
N ILE A 10 24.61 10.70 -47.22
CA ILE A 10 24.06 11.70 -46.31
C ILE A 10 22.53 11.71 -46.38
N SER A 11 21.96 11.77 -47.59
CA SER A 11 20.50 11.79 -47.78
C SER A 11 19.83 10.51 -47.28
N GLN A 12 20.43 9.34 -47.51
CA GLN A 12 19.91 8.06 -47.01
C GLN A 12 19.92 8.02 -45.48
N THR A 13 21.03 8.46 -44.86
CA THR A 13 21.13 8.50 -43.38
C THR A 13 20.10 9.46 -42.76
N THR A 14 19.81 10.60 -43.40
CA THR A 14 18.77 11.54 -42.95
C THR A 14 17.36 10.95 -43.10
N GLN A 15 17.10 10.23 -44.19
CA GLN A 15 15.79 9.60 -44.44
C GLN A 15 15.53 8.43 -43.48
N ASP A 16 16.54 7.59 -43.24
CA ASP A 16 16.47 6.48 -42.27
C ASP A 16 16.24 6.99 -40.84
N ALA A 17 16.87 8.11 -40.46
CA ALA A 17 16.64 8.76 -39.17
C ALA A 17 15.18 9.26 -39.05
N SER A 18 14.62 9.83 -40.12
CA SER A 18 13.23 10.31 -40.14
C SER A 18 12.22 9.17 -40.03
N ASP A 19 12.42 8.07 -40.77
CA ASP A 19 11.51 6.93 -40.74
C ASP A 19 11.61 6.14 -39.42
N LYS A 20 12.80 6.09 -38.80
CA LYS A 20 12.95 5.57 -37.44
C LYS A 20 12.18 6.43 -36.44
N MET A 21 12.23 7.76 -36.56
CA MET A 21 11.49 8.66 -35.67
C MET A 21 9.97 8.49 -35.81
N LYS A 22 9.44 8.33 -37.03
CA LYS A 22 8.02 8.02 -37.27
C LYS A 22 7.60 6.69 -36.64
N LYS A 23 8.42 5.64 -36.82
CA LYS A 23 8.16 4.33 -36.19
C LYS A 23 8.15 4.43 -34.67
N MET A 24 9.08 5.17 -34.06
CA MET A 24 9.12 5.37 -32.61
C MET A 24 7.91 6.15 -32.10
N ALA A 25 7.43 7.16 -32.85
CA ALA A 25 6.21 7.88 -32.51
C ALA A 25 4.97 6.97 -32.59
N GLU A 26 4.88 6.12 -33.62
CA GLU A 26 3.77 5.17 -33.77
C GLU A 26 3.80 4.09 -32.67
N ILE A 27 4.98 3.58 -32.31
CA ILE A 27 5.14 2.64 -31.19
C ILE A 27 4.70 3.30 -29.87
N SER A 28 5.10 4.54 -29.61
CA SER A 28 4.70 5.26 -28.40
C SER A 28 3.18 5.46 -28.35
N ARG A 29 2.57 5.82 -29.48
CA ARG A 29 1.12 5.93 -29.61
C ARG A 29 0.43 4.60 -29.35
N LEU A 30 0.85 3.52 -30.02
CA LEU A 30 0.27 2.18 -29.85
C LEU A 30 0.43 1.67 -28.41
N ASN A 31 1.57 1.89 -27.77
CA ASN A 31 1.75 1.52 -26.36
C ASN A 31 0.80 2.29 -25.44
N SER A 32 0.54 3.57 -25.71
CA SER A 32 -0.44 4.35 -24.96
C SER A 32 -1.86 3.82 -25.19
N GLU A 33 -2.22 3.45 -26.42
CA GLU A 33 -3.52 2.84 -26.74
C GLU A 33 -3.68 1.48 -26.06
N ILE A 34 -2.63 0.65 -26.04
CA ILE A 34 -2.61 -0.64 -25.33
C ILE A 34 -2.84 -0.43 -23.84
N ASN A 35 -2.03 0.42 -23.18
CA ASN A 35 -2.18 0.66 -21.75
C ASN A 35 -3.57 1.21 -21.41
N SER A 36 -4.10 2.13 -22.23
CA SER A 36 -5.46 2.64 -22.05
C SER A 36 -6.52 1.55 -22.18
N ALA A 37 -6.36 0.64 -23.15
CA ALA A 37 -7.27 -0.49 -23.32
C ALA A 37 -7.17 -1.47 -22.15
N GLU A 38 -5.97 -1.77 -21.66
CA GLU A 38 -5.76 -2.62 -20.51
C GLU A 38 -6.36 -2.03 -19.23
N ASP A 39 -6.20 -0.72 -18.98
CA ASP A 39 -6.82 -0.04 -17.86
C ASP A 39 -8.35 -0.09 -17.94
N ARG A 40 -8.91 0.10 -19.14
CA ARG A 40 -10.36 -0.05 -19.37
C ARG A 40 -10.83 -1.47 -19.09
N ILE A 41 -10.08 -2.49 -19.50
CA ILE A 41 -10.40 -3.89 -19.19
C ILE A 41 -10.38 -4.11 -17.67
N ARG A 42 -9.33 -3.63 -16.98
CA ARG A 42 -9.21 -3.74 -15.51
C ARG A 42 -10.39 -3.06 -14.82
N GLN A 43 -10.77 -1.86 -15.26
CA GLN A 43 -11.92 -1.15 -14.72
C GLN A 43 -13.22 -1.95 -14.90
N ILE A 44 -13.50 -2.47 -16.09
CA ILE A 44 -14.70 -3.27 -16.36
C ILE A 44 -14.70 -4.54 -15.50
N CYS A 45 -13.57 -5.24 -15.39
CA CYS A 45 -13.45 -6.42 -14.53
C CYS A 45 -13.71 -6.09 -13.05
N ASN A 46 -13.22 -4.95 -12.57
CA ASN A 46 -13.48 -4.48 -11.21
C ASN A 46 -14.95 -4.10 -10.99
N GLU A 47 -15.59 -3.42 -11.94
CA GLU A 47 -17.01 -3.05 -11.87
C GLU A 47 -17.90 -4.29 -11.85
N VAL A 48 -17.67 -5.23 -12.76
CA VAL A 48 -18.38 -6.51 -12.82
C VAL A 48 -18.13 -7.32 -11.55
N GLY A 49 -16.87 -7.44 -11.10
CA GLY A 49 -16.52 -8.13 -9.87
C GLY A 49 -17.22 -7.52 -8.65
N ALA A 50 -17.23 -6.19 -8.53
CA ALA A 50 -17.93 -5.48 -7.47
C ALA A 50 -19.46 -5.69 -7.52
N TYR A 51 -20.06 -5.67 -8.71
CA TYR A 51 -21.48 -5.94 -8.89
C TYR A 51 -21.85 -7.36 -8.46
N VAL A 52 -21.08 -8.33 -8.94
CA VAL A 52 -21.23 -9.75 -8.61
C VAL A 52 -21.14 -9.94 -7.10
N VAL A 53 -20.15 -9.32 -6.44
CA VAL A 53 -19.94 -9.37 -4.98
C VAL A 53 -21.05 -8.71 -4.19
N ASN A 54 -21.43 -7.49 -4.54
CA ASN A 54 -22.44 -6.74 -3.78
C ASN A 54 -23.85 -7.32 -3.94
N ASN A 55 -24.13 -8.01 -5.04
CA ASN A 55 -25.42 -8.67 -5.28
C ASN A 55 -25.41 -10.19 -4.99
N ASN A 56 -24.28 -10.71 -4.50
CA ASN A 56 -24.13 -12.11 -4.09
C ASN A 56 -24.52 -13.12 -5.19
N LEU A 57 -24.12 -12.85 -6.43
CA LEU A 57 -24.54 -13.59 -7.65
C LEU A 57 -23.77 -14.91 -7.91
N TYR A 58 -23.01 -15.40 -6.92
CA TYR A 58 -22.20 -16.62 -7.01
C TYR A 58 -22.48 -17.49 -5.80
N THR A 59 -23.48 -18.36 -5.89
CA THR A 59 -23.81 -19.25 -4.76
C THR A 59 -23.06 -20.57 -4.81
N GLU A 60 -22.51 -20.97 -5.97
CA GLU A 60 -21.98 -22.32 -6.19
C GLU A 60 -20.44 -22.39 -6.37
N ASP A 61 -19.76 -21.26 -6.62
CA ASP A 61 -18.31 -21.26 -6.86
C ASP A 61 -17.52 -21.06 -5.56
N LYS A 62 -16.78 -22.10 -5.16
CA LYS A 62 -15.97 -22.10 -3.93
C LYS A 62 -14.87 -21.03 -3.92
N MET A 63 -14.23 -20.76 -5.06
CA MET A 63 -13.15 -19.77 -5.14
C MET A 63 -13.69 -18.35 -4.90
N ILE A 64 -14.87 -18.07 -5.45
CA ILE A 64 -15.53 -16.76 -5.29
C ILE A 64 -16.14 -16.63 -3.88
N ALA A 65 -16.69 -17.71 -3.33
CA ALA A 65 -17.14 -17.76 -1.94
C ALA A 65 -16.00 -17.45 -0.95
N ASP A 66 -14.84 -18.08 -1.11
CA ASP A 66 -13.65 -17.83 -0.29
C ASP A 66 -13.11 -16.40 -0.47
N ALA A 67 -13.19 -15.84 -1.69
CA ALA A 67 -12.86 -14.43 -1.93
C ALA A 67 -13.83 -13.48 -1.23
N HIS A 68 -15.13 -13.79 -1.22
CA HIS A 68 -16.14 -12.98 -0.55
C HIS A 68 -15.98 -12.99 0.97
N GLU A 69 -15.67 -14.14 1.57
CA GLU A 69 -15.40 -14.22 3.01
C GLU A 69 -14.19 -13.34 3.39
N ARG A 70 -13.11 -13.39 2.58
CA ARG A 70 -11.96 -12.49 2.76
C ARG A 70 -12.33 -11.02 2.62
N ILE A 71 -13.14 -10.66 1.62
CA ILE A 71 -13.62 -9.27 1.42
C ILE A 71 -14.48 -8.82 2.62
N ARG A 72 -15.36 -9.69 3.13
CA ARG A 72 -16.19 -9.40 4.31
C ARG A 72 -15.32 -9.13 5.53
N ALA A 73 -14.37 -10.01 5.81
CA ALA A 73 -13.43 -9.84 6.93
C ALA A 73 -12.64 -8.53 6.81
N ILE A 74 -12.14 -8.19 5.62
CA ILE A 74 -11.41 -6.93 5.38
C ILE A 74 -12.34 -5.71 5.56
N ARG A 75 -13.58 -5.76 5.07
CA ARG A 75 -14.57 -4.69 5.26
C ARG A 75 -14.91 -4.49 6.73
N GLU A 76 -15.08 -5.55 7.50
CA GLU A 76 -15.33 -5.50 8.94
C GLU A 76 -14.13 -4.91 9.70
N GLN A 77 -12.91 -5.35 9.39
CA GLN A 77 -11.69 -4.76 9.93
C GLN A 77 -11.55 -3.28 9.57
N THR A 78 -11.88 -2.90 8.33
CA THR A 78 -11.83 -1.50 7.88
C THR A 78 -12.85 -0.65 8.64
N ALA A 79 -14.06 -1.16 8.83
CA ALA A 79 -15.09 -0.48 9.62
C ALA A 79 -14.68 -0.33 11.10
N ALA A 80 -14.10 -1.39 11.69
CA ALA A 80 -13.59 -1.36 13.06
C ALA A 80 -12.44 -0.35 13.21
N ASN A 81 -11.50 -0.34 12.26
CA ASN A 81 -10.39 0.61 12.24
C ASN A 81 -10.89 2.05 12.06
N GLN A 82 -11.86 2.29 11.17
CA GLN A 82 -12.49 3.60 11.02
C GLN A 82 -13.18 4.06 12.31
N ALA A 83 -13.93 3.19 12.98
CA ALA A 83 -14.55 3.49 14.26
C ALA A 83 -13.50 3.87 15.32
N LYS A 84 -12.41 3.10 15.42
CA LYS A 84 -11.30 3.39 16.33
C LYS A 84 -10.60 4.71 16.00
N VAL A 85 -10.40 5.02 14.72
CA VAL A 85 -9.86 6.32 14.28
C VAL A 85 -10.79 7.46 14.72
N TYR A 86 -12.10 7.30 14.59
CA TYR A 86 -13.06 8.30 15.04
C TYR A 86 -13.06 8.44 16.56
N GLU A 87 -12.99 7.35 17.31
CA GLU A 87 -12.86 7.38 18.77
C GLU A 87 -11.59 8.11 19.21
N LEU A 88 -10.43 7.75 18.66
CA LEU A 88 -9.14 8.38 18.98
C LEU A 88 -9.09 9.87 18.59
N LYS A 89 -9.75 10.24 17.49
CA LYS A 89 -9.90 11.64 17.07
C LYS A 89 -11.00 12.38 17.83
N GLY A 90 -11.74 11.70 18.71
CA GLY A 90 -12.91 12.24 19.39
C GLY A 90 -13.96 12.75 18.41
N MET A 91 -14.24 12.04 17.31
CA MET A 91 -15.26 12.41 16.34
C MET A 91 -16.53 11.59 16.57
N VAL A 92 -17.67 12.29 16.64
CA VAL A 92 -19.00 11.69 16.77
C VAL A 92 -19.90 12.11 15.60
N PRO A 93 -20.81 11.27 15.13
CA PRO A 93 -21.75 11.65 14.08
C PRO A 93 -22.76 12.68 14.63
N CYS A 94 -22.93 13.80 13.92
CA CYS A 94 -23.93 14.81 14.24
C CYS A 94 -25.34 14.22 14.14
N LYS A 95 -26.16 14.37 15.20
CA LYS A 95 -27.53 13.81 15.24
C LYS A 95 -28.48 14.45 14.21
N LYS A 96 -28.21 15.67 13.75
CA LYS A 96 -29.06 16.38 12.78
C LYS A 96 -28.73 16.05 11.33
N CYS A 97 -27.44 15.98 10.96
CA CYS A 97 -27.03 15.83 9.56
C CYS A 97 -26.12 14.63 9.28
N GLY A 98 -25.73 13.85 10.29
CA GLY A 98 -24.87 12.67 10.14
C GLY A 98 -23.38 12.96 9.91
N ASN A 99 -22.98 14.22 9.75
CA ASN A 99 -21.57 14.56 9.54
C ASN A 99 -20.73 14.22 10.79
N MET A 100 -19.55 13.62 10.60
CA MET A 100 -18.60 13.39 11.68
C MET A 100 -18.06 14.74 12.19
N VAL A 101 -18.30 15.03 13.46
CA VAL A 101 -17.91 16.28 14.14
C VAL A 101 -17.03 15.97 15.33
N SER A 102 -16.05 16.82 15.61
CA SER A 102 -15.23 16.68 16.81
C SER A 102 -16.08 16.89 18.07
N THR A 103 -15.84 16.10 19.11
CA THR A 103 -16.39 16.28 20.45
C THR A 103 -15.86 17.52 21.13
N SER A 104 -14.74 18.09 20.65
CA SER A 104 -14.25 19.39 21.11
C SER A 104 -15.00 20.58 20.47
N SER A 105 -15.73 20.36 19.37
CA SER A 105 -16.51 21.41 18.71
C SER A 105 -17.85 21.62 19.41
N ARG A 106 -18.24 22.87 19.68
CA ARG A 106 -19.55 23.18 20.29
C ARG A 106 -20.71 23.03 19.31
N PHE A 107 -20.46 23.20 18.01
CA PHE A 107 -21.46 23.12 16.95
C PHE A 107 -20.93 22.30 15.77
N CYS A 108 -21.84 21.68 15.03
CA CYS A 108 -21.54 20.97 13.80
C CYS A 108 -21.20 21.95 12.69
N ASP A 109 -20.02 21.81 12.09
CA ASP A 109 -19.51 22.69 11.03
C ASP A 109 -20.37 22.68 9.76
N LYS A 110 -21.17 21.62 9.56
CA LYS A 110 -22.05 21.45 8.39
C LYS A 110 -23.45 21.99 8.57
N CYS A 111 -24.05 21.85 9.76
CA CYS A 111 -25.47 22.17 9.96
C CYS A 111 -25.77 23.10 11.14
N GLY A 112 -24.74 23.55 11.86
CA GLY A 112 -24.84 24.46 13.00
C GLY A 112 -25.49 23.86 14.25
N ALA A 113 -25.92 22.59 14.23
CA ALA A 113 -26.50 21.94 15.40
C ALA A 113 -25.47 21.80 16.53
N PRO A 114 -25.84 21.97 17.80
CA PRO A 114 -24.93 21.75 18.91
C PRO A 114 -24.43 20.30 18.93
N VAL A 115 -23.16 20.10 19.24
CA VAL A 115 -22.58 18.76 19.35
C VAL A 115 -22.82 18.25 20.77
N GLU A 116 -23.63 17.22 20.90
CA GLU A 116 -23.83 16.52 22.17
C GLU A 116 -22.66 15.55 22.38
N VAL A 117 -21.74 15.92 23.27
CA VAL A 117 -20.67 15.03 23.71
C VAL A 117 -21.27 14.10 24.77
N PRO A 118 -21.27 12.77 24.58
CA PRO A 118 -21.52 11.86 25.67
C PRO A 118 -20.36 12.02 26.66
N VAL A 119 -20.60 12.72 27.77
CA VAL A 119 -19.66 12.73 28.89
C VAL A 119 -19.60 11.28 29.37
N PRO A 120 -18.43 10.62 29.39
CA PRO A 120 -18.32 9.29 29.97
C PRO A 120 -18.82 9.40 31.40
N ALA A 121 -19.85 8.63 31.73
CA ALA A 121 -20.34 8.51 33.08
C ALA A 121 -19.14 8.12 33.94
N GLN A 122 -18.65 9.07 34.75
CA GLN A 122 -17.68 8.75 35.76
C GLN A 122 -18.28 7.61 36.60
N PRO A 123 -17.50 6.58 36.95
CA PRO A 123 -17.94 5.56 37.87
C PRO A 123 -18.54 6.28 39.08
N GLN A 124 -19.87 6.22 39.21
CA GLN A 124 -20.52 6.72 40.41
C GLN A 124 -19.93 5.87 41.52
N ALA A 125 -19.12 6.51 42.38
CA ALA A 125 -18.58 5.89 43.56
C ALA A 125 -19.72 5.13 44.25
N PRO A 126 -19.48 3.88 44.71
CA PRO A 126 -20.53 3.04 45.25
C PRO A 126 -21.34 3.84 46.27
N ALA A 127 -22.66 3.83 46.11
CA ALA A 127 -23.59 4.56 46.94
C ALA A 127 -23.19 4.39 48.42
N GLY A 128 -22.73 5.47 49.04
CA GLY A 128 -22.40 5.48 50.46
C GLY A 128 -23.62 5.10 51.31
N PRO A 129 -23.42 4.82 52.61
CA PRO A 129 -24.53 4.49 53.50
C PRO A 129 -25.62 5.57 53.41
N VAL A 130 -26.89 5.16 53.32
CA VAL A 130 -28.04 6.07 53.34
C VAL A 130 -28.69 6.07 54.71
N CYS A 131 -29.27 7.20 55.10
CA CYS A 131 -29.94 7.37 56.38
C CYS A 131 -31.13 6.42 56.52
N VAL A 132 -31.14 5.62 57.59
CA VAL A 132 -32.24 4.66 57.87
C VAL A 132 -33.59 5.33 58.15
N ASN A 133 -33.60 6.63 58.47
CA ASN A 133 -34.82 7.36 58.82
C ASN A 133 -35.36 8.18 57.62
N CYS A 134 -34.50 8.92 56.91
CA CYS A 134 -34.94 9.84 55.86
C CYS A 134 -34.39 9.54 54.45
N GLY A 135 -33.54 8.52 54.29
CA GLY A 135 -32.98 8.14 52.99
C GLY A 135 -31.90 9.07 52.43
N ALA A 136 -31.52 10.14 53.14
CA ALA A 136 -30.44 11.02 52.71
C ALA A 136 -29.08 10.29 52.68
N PRO A 137 -28.19 10.57 51.70
CA PRO A 137 -26.85 10.00 51.66
C PRO A 137 -26.03 10.48 52.87
N LEU A 138 -25.29 9.56 53.49
CA LEU A 138 -24.42 9.82 54.63
C LEU A 138 -22.96 9.69 54.21
N GLU A 139 -22.12 10.55 54.78
CA GLU A 139 -20.69 10.37 54.69
C GLU A 139 -20.24 9.11 55.46
N PRO A 140 -19.26 8.36 54.94
CA PRO A 140 -18.75 7.17 55.60
C PRO A 140 -18.22 7.52 57.00
N GLY A 141 -18.84 6.95 58.04
CA GLY A 141 -18.48 7.21 59.45
C GLY A 141 -19.34 8.24 60.17
N ALA A 142 -20.35 8.85 59.52
CA ALA A 142 -21.26 9.78 60.17
C ALA A 142 -22.12 9.08 61.26
N LEU A 143 -21.93 9.46 62.52
CA LEU A 143 -22.70 8.96 63.68
C LEU A 143 -24.14 9.50 63.69
N PHE A 144 -24.41 10.63 63.03
CA PHE A 144 -25.72 11.28 62.96
C PHE A 144 -26.00 11.73 61.53
N CYS A 145 -27.25 11.63 61.10
CA CYS A 145 -27.67 12.17 59.81
C CYS A 145 -27.72 13.70 59.87
N GLY A 146 -26.94 14.39 59.02
CA GLY A 146 -26.95 15.85 58.93
C GLY A 146 -28.27 16.47 58.46
N ASN A 147 -29.20 15.66 57.94
CA ASN A 147 -30.48 16.13 57.43
C ASN A 147 -31.62 15.97 58.46
N CYS A 148 -31.74 14.81 59.11
CA CYS A 148 -32.83 14.53 60.06
C CYS A 148 -32.40 14.41 61.54
N GLY A 149 -31.11 14.56 61.84
CA GLY A 149 -30.56 14.47 63.21
C GLY A 149 -30.56 13.05 63.81
N THR A 150 -31.08 12.04 63.11
CA THR A 150 -31.17 10.67 63.62
C THR A 150 -29.80 10.00 63.65
N ARG A 151 -29.45 9.39 64.79
CA ARG A 151 -28.21 8.63 64.97
C ARG A 151 -28.19 7.42 64.04
N GLN A 152 -27.10 7.25 63.31
CA GLN A 152 -26.91 6.15 62.38
C GLN A 152 -26.15 5.02 63.07
N PRO A 153 -26.47 3.75 62.77
CA PRO A 153 -25.69 2.63 63.26
C PRO A 153 -24.25 2.78 62.78
N ALA A 154 -23.29 2.68 63.70
CA ALA A 154 -21.87 2.75 63.35
C ALA A 154 -21.58 1.72 62.26
N ALA A 155 -21.04 2.17 61.14
CA ALA A 155 -20.61 1.29 60.06
C ALA A 155 -19.65 0.25 60.64
N GLN A 156 -20.00 -1.03 60.53
CA GLN A 156 -19.07 -2.09 60.87
C GLN A 156 -17.80 -1.92 60.00
N PRO A 157 -16.59 -2.01 60.58
CA PRO A 157 -15.38 -1.93 59.79
C PRO A 157 -15.37 -3.10 58.81
N ALA A 158 -15.20 -2.78 57.53
CA ALA A 158 -15.00 -3.76 56.48
C ALA A 158 -13.82 -4.70 56.87
N PRO A 159 -13.86 -5.99 56.51
CA PRO A 159 -12.75 -6.90 56.72
C PRO A 159 -11.49 -6.33 56.04
N GLN A 160 -10.48 -6.01 56.84
CA GLN A 160 -9.20 -5.52 56.36
C GLN A 160 -8.49 -6.67 55.62
N ALA A 161 -8.27 -6.50 54.32
CA ALA A 161 -7.33 -7.32 53.57
C ALA A 161 -5.91 -7.11 54.13
N ALA A 162 -5.18 -8.22 54.27
CA ALA A 162 -3.90 -8.32 54.97
C ALA A 162 -2.79 -7.37 54.43
N PRO A 163 -1.83 -6.95 55.28
CA PRO A 163 -0.69 -6.14 54.87
C PRO A 163 0.34 -7.01 54.12
N GLN A 164 0.74 -6.58 52.93
CA GLN A 164 1.95 -7.12 52.28
C GLN A 164 3.22 -6.44 52.84
N PRO A 165 4.33 -7.19 53.00
CA PRO A 165 5.57 -6.67 53.56
C PRO A 165 6.35 -5.77 52.59
N ALA A 166 7.02 -4.77 53.16
CA ALA A 166 7.76 -3.70 52.47
C ALA A 166 9.08 -4.17 51.80
N PRO A 167 9.52 -3.54 50.70
CA PRO A 167 10.89 -3.62 50.21
C PRO A 167 11.84 -2.66 50.95
N ALA A 168 13.10 -3.08 51.10
CA ALA A 168 14.18 -2.45 51.85
C ALA A 168 14.75 -1.16 51.19
N PRO A 169 15.49 -0.30 51.93
CA PRO A 169 15.90 1.02 51.48
C PRO A 169 17.27 1.00 50.77
N VAL A 170 17.45 1.88 49.78
CA VAL A 170 18.76 2.31 49.28
C VAL A 170 18.81 3.85 49.24
N ALA A 171 20.03 4.36 49.45
CA ALA A 171 20.40 5.63 50.05
C ALA A 171 20.34 6.90 49.15
N GLU A 172 20.50 8.04 49.82
CA GLU A 172 20.49 9.46 49.40
C GLU A 172 21.44 9.90 48.26
N GLU A 173 20.93 10.90 47.52
CA GLU A 173 21.48 12.17 46.93
C GLU A 173 22.95 12.59 47.30
N PRO A 174 23.68 13.49 46.56
CA PRO A 174 23.10 14.61 45.81
C PRO A 174 23.79 15.26 44.59
N ALA A 175 23.04 16.25 44.05
CA ALA A 175 23.43 17.51 43.41
C ALA A 175 23.89 17.55 41.93
N ALA A 176 23.13 18.32 41.15
CA ALA A 176 23.47 18.89 39.84
C ALA A 176 24.65 19.89 39.95
N PRO A 177 25.37 20.26 38.85
CA PRO A 177 24.81 21.27 37.94
C PRO A 177 25.34 21.31 36.47
N VAL A 178 24.64 22.11 35.64
CA VAL A 178 25.01 22.86 34.40
C VAL A 178 25.19 22.13 33.04
N GLN A 179 24.47 22.65 32.02
CA GLN A 179 24.58 22.42 30.54
C GLN A 179 25.86 23.09 29.94
N PRO A 180 26.35 22.92 28.67
CA PRO A 180 25.63 22.87 27.36
C PRO A 180 26.36 21.99 26.28
N PRO A 181 26.18 22.16 24.94
CA PRO A 181 25.05 22.65 24.15
C PRO A 181 24.40 21.57 23.26
N VAL A 182 23.18 21.92 22.86
CA VAL A 182 22.38 21.36 21.77
C VAL A 182 23.18 21.14 20.49
N THR A 183 23.10 19.92 19.95
CA THR A 183 23.47 19.61 18.57
C THR A 183 22.29 19.96 17.68
N GLU A 184 22.55 20.85 16.74
CA GLU A 184 21.68 21.36 15.69
C GLU A 184 20.94 20.22 14.94
N PRO A 185 19.62 20.30 14.71
CA PRO A 185 18.95 19.45 13.73
C PRO A 185 19.39 19.94 12.36
N GLN A 186 20.27 19.21 11.70
CA GLN A 186 20.59 19.46 10.31
C GLN A 186 19.31 19.36 9.48
N ALA A 187 18.92 20.49 8.89
CA ALA A 187 17.93 20.53 7.82
C ALA A 187 18.38 19.60 6.69
N PRO A 188 17.45 18.84 6.07
CA PRO A 188 17.82 18.04 4.90
C PRO A 188 18.24 18.99 3.78
N ALA A 189 19.49 18.83 3.35
CA ALA A 189 20.04 19.46 2.18
C ALA A 189 19.16 19.16 0.96
N VAL A 190 18.71 20.24 0.31
CA VAL A 190 18.22 20.21 -1.06
C VAL A 190 19.34 19.65 -1.93
N GLN A 191 19.18 18.44 -2.45
CA GLN A 191 20.05 17.91 -3.49
C GLN A 191 19.48 18.29 -4.84
N GLU A 192 20.21 19.14 -5.57
CA GLU A 192 20.05 19.35 -7.00
C GLU A 192 20.32 18.04 -7.77
N PRO A 193 19.76 17.88 -8.99
CA PRO A 193 19.33 16.58 -9.50
C PRO A 193 20.53 15.74 -9.93
N THR A 194 20.74 14.62 -9.26
CA THR A 194 21.58 13.54 -9.79
C THR A 194 20.81 12.83 -10.89
N ALA A 195 21.52 12.43 -11.94
CA ALA A 195 20.99 11.86 -13.18
C ALA A 195 20.21 10.55 -12.94
N GLY A 196 18.96 10.66 -12.50
CA GLY A 196 17.98 9.59 -12.45
C GLY A 196 17.23 9.52 -13.76
N GLY A 197 17.15 8.34 -14.36
CA GLY A 197 16.32 8.10 -15.53
C GLY A 197 14.84 8.34 -15.23
N VAL A 198 14.03 8.53 -16.27
CA VAL A 198 12.58 8.61 -16.14
C VAL A 198 12.01 7.23 -16.46
N CYS A 199 11.05 6.76 -15.67
CA CYS A 199 10.40 5.49 -15.92
C CYS A 199 9.73 5.48 -17.30
N VAL A 200 10.12 4.53 -18.15
CA VAL A 200 9.61 4.39 -19.53
C VAL A 200 8.10 4.08 -19.56
N CYS A 201 7.56 3.53 -18.46
CA CYS A 201 6.15 3.20 -18.35
C CYS A 201 5.28 4.38 -17.88
N CYS A 202 5.66 5.06 -16.79
CA CYS A 202 4.79 6.04 -16.13
C CYS A 202 5.35 7.48 -16.06
N GLY A 203 6.56 7.72 -16.57
CA GLY A 203 7.13 9.07 -16.59
C GLY A 203 7.61 9.59 -15.22
N SER A 204 7.54 8.78 -14.17
CA SER A 204 8.00 9.18 -12.83
C SER A 204 9.52 9.15 -12.72
N PRO A 205 10.13 10.08 -11.96
CA PRO A 205 11.57 10.08 -11.73
C PRO A 205 11.97 8.80 -10.98
N LEU A 206 12.99 8.11 -11.50
CA LEU A 206 13.54 6.91 -10.86
C LEU A 206 14.72 7.28 -9.97
N GLU A 207 14.77 6.65 -8.81
CA GLU A 207 15.96 6.70 -7.97
C GLU A 207 17.10 5.93 -8.64
N PRO A 208 18.31 6.50 -8.71
CA PRO A 208 19.44 5.86 -9.38
C PRO A 208 19.76 4.51 -8.72
N GLY A 209 19.69 3.43 -9.51
CA GLY A 209 19.96 2.06 -9.06
C GLY A 209 18.73 1.27 -8.58
N ALA A 210 17.52 1.84 -8.60
CA ALA A 210 16.31 1.10 -8.26
C ALA A 210 15.94 0.08 -9.37
N PRO A 211 15.84 -1.22 -9.05
CA PRO A 211 15.52 -2.25 -10.05
C PRO A 211 14.06 -2.22 -10.51
N PHE A 212 13.18 -1.51 -9.79
CA PHE A 212 11.77 -1.34 -10.10
C PHE A 212 11.31 0.10 -9.83
N CYS A 213 10.35 0.57 -10.61
CA CYS A 213 9.71 1.86 -10.39
C CYS A 213 8.82 1.80 -9.13
N GLY A 214 9.05 2.68 -8.16
CA GLY A 214 8.23 2.77 -6.93
C GLY A 214 6.78 3.23 -7.15
N VAL A 215 6.45 3.70 -8.36
CA VAL A 215 5.10 4.19 -8.70
C VAL A 215 4.31 3.14 -9.50
N CYS A 216 4.86 2.64 -10.60
CA CYS A 216 4.15 1.68 -11.47
C CYS A 216 4.58 0.21 -11.28
N GLY A 217 5.61 -0.07 -10.47
CA GLY A 217 6.11 -1.42 -10.21
C GLY A 217 6.91 -2.06 -11.35
N MET A 218 7.11 -1.35 -12.47
CA MET A 218 7.80 -1.90 -13.64
C MET A 218 9.32 -1.98 -13.42
N ARG A 219 9.91 -3.14 -13.73
CA ARG A 219 11.35 -3.37 -13.67
C ARG A 219 12.09 -2.44 -14.64
N GLN A 220 13.19 -1.86 -14.20
CA GLN A 220 14.02 -0.97 -15.01
C GLN A 220 15.37 -1.66 -15.20
N ASP A 221 15.70 -2.04 -16.43
CA ASP A 221 16.96 -2.70 -16.74
C ASP A 221 18.10 -1.67 -16.81
N VAL A 222 18.53 -1.16 -15.65
CA VAL A 222 19.71 -0.30 -15.55
C VAL A 222 20.92 -1.19 -15.23
N ALA A 223 21.56 -1.72 -16.28
CA ALA A 223 22.84 -2.40 -16.13
C ALA A 223 23.94 -1.39 -15.76
N PRO A 224 24.78 -1.63 -14.73
CA PRO A 224 25.99 -0.85 -14.57
C PRO A 224 26.93 -1.14 -15.75
N ALA A 225 27.51 -0.09 -16.33
CA ALA A 225 28.52 -0.18 -17.37
C ALA A 225 29.74 -0.94 -16.82
N ALA A 226 29.84 -2.24 -17.12
CA ALA A 226 31.07 -2.99 -17.00
C ALA A 226 31.98 -2.62 -18.18
N GLU A 227 33.18 -2.18 -17.86
CA GLU A 227 34.22 -1.80 -18.80
C GLU A 227 34.55 -2.96 -19.75
N VAL A 228 34.66 -2.62 -21.03
CA VAL A 228 35.07 -3.52 -22.12
C VAL A 228 36.59 -3.69 -22.08
N PRO A 229 37.14 -4.91 -21.89
CA PRO A 229 38.54 -5.16 -22.18
C PRO A 229 38.72 -5.42 -23.67
N THR A 230 39.62 -4.65 -24.28
CA THR A 230 40.10 -4.71 -25.65
C THR A 230 41.06 -5.90 -25.91
N GLU A 231 40.79 -6.65 -26.99
CA GLU A 231 41.71 -7.36 -27.91
C GLU A 231 42.67 -8.48 -27.39
N PRO A 232 43.13 -9.45 -28.23
CA PRO A 232 43.60 -9.26 -29.62
C PRO A 232 43.09 -10.24 -30.71
N GLU A 233 43.23 -9.77 -31.95
CA GLU A 233 43.00 -10.46 -33.21
C GLU A 233 43.78 -11.77 -33.37
N MET A 234 43.15 -12.76 -34.00
CA MET A 234 43.82 -13.92 -34.60
C MET A 234 43.33 -14.16 -36.03
N PRO A 235 44.17 -14.71 -36.91
CA PRO A 235 44.25 -14.34 -38.32
C PRO A 235 43.25 -15.07 -39.23
N VAL A 236 42.84 -14.35 -40.28
CA VAL A 236 42.10 -14.82 -41.44
C VAL A 236 42.85 -15.95 -42.17
N ALA A 237 42.19 -17.09 -42.32
CA ALA A 237 42.60 -18.17 -43.24
C ALA A 237 41.95 -17.97 -44.63
N PRO A 238 42.61 -18.38 -45.73
CA PRO A 238 42.24 -17.99 -47.08
C PRO A 238 41.01 -18.74 -47.61
N VAL A 239 40.24 -18.04 -48.45
CA VAL A 239 39.11 -18.57 -49.22
C VAL A 239 39.60 -18.96 -50.62
N GLU A 240 39.27 -20.17 -51.07
CA GLU A 240 39.35 -20.62 -52.47
C GLU A 240 38.02 -21.29 -52.90
N PRO A 241 37.69 -21.37 -54.21
CA PRO A 241 36.35 -21.01 -54.72
C PRO A 241 35.56 -22.18 -55.36
N GLU A 242 34.24 -21.93 -55.57
CA GLU A 242 33.29 -22.42 -56.62
C GLU A 242 33.32 -23.92 -57.03
N GLN A 243 32.24 -24.73 -57.18
CA GLN A 243 30.85 -24.63 -57.71
C GLN A 243 30.32 -26.13 -57.77
N PRO A 244 29.17 -26.52 -58.38
CA PRO A 244 27.74 -26.20 -58.19
C PRO A 244 26.78 -27.44 -58.05
N ALA A 245 25.49 -27.17 -57.78
CA ALA A 245 24.23 -27.88 -58.16
C ALA A 245 23.87 -29.34 -57.68
N ALA A 246 22.77 -29.42 -56.88
CA ALA A 246 21.56 -30.32 -56.88
C ALA A 246 21.68 -31.85 -57.18
N PRO A 247 20.80 -32.77 -56.66
CA PRO A 247 19.34 -32.63 -56.50
C PRO A 247 18.60 -33.32 -55.30
N GLU A 248 17.36 -32.84 -55.09
CA GLU A 248 16.07 -33.45 -54.65
C GLU A 248 15.90 -34.59 -53.60
N VAL A 249 14.92 -34.32 -52.69
CA VAL A 249 13.99 -35.17 -51.88
C VAL A 249 14.49 -36.10 -50.75
N PRO A 250 13.67 -36.46 -49.72
CA PRO A 250 12.24 -36.19 -49.50
C PRO A 250 11.84 -35.58 -48.14
N VAL A 251 10.62 -35.04 -48.13
CA VAL A 251 9.84 -34.55 -46.98
C VAL A 251 9.16 -35.71 -46.25
N ALA A 252 9.26 -35.77 -44.91
CA ALA A 252 8.27 -36.32 -43.97
C ALA A 252 8.79 -36.24 -42.51
N PRO A 253 7.92 -36.27 -41.47
CA PRO A 253 6.62 -35.62 -41.32
C PRO A 253 6.61 -34.67 -40.10
N GLU A 254 5.68 -33.71 -40.11
CA GLU A 254 5.33 -32.92 -38.94
C GLU A 254 4.78 -33.81 -37.81
N ALA A 255 5.27 -33.57 -36.59
CA ALA A 255 4.74 -34.10 -35.34
C ALA A 255 4.52 -32.92 -34.35
N PRO A 256 3.56 -33.03 -33.43
CA PRO A 256 2.52 -32.03 -33.25
C PRO A 256 2.89 -30.90 -32.29
N ALA A 257 2.20 -29.76 -32.49
CA ALA A 257 2.19 -28.61 -31.62
C ALA A 257 1.96 -29.00 -30.15
N ALA A 258 2.95 -28.70 -29.30
CA ALA A 258 2.75 -28.64 -27.87
C ALA A 258 1.78 -27.48 -27.57
N THR A 259 0.60 -27.81 -27.04
CA THR A 259 -0.38 -26.83 -26.56
C THR A 259 0.24 -25.99 -25.44
N ALA A 260 0.68 -24.77 -25.74
CA ALA A 260 1.13 -23.81 -24.76
C ALA A 260 -0.05 -23.48 -23.82
N ALA A 261 0.13 -23.68 -22.51
CA ALA A 261 -0.85 -23.23 -21.52
C ALA A 261 -0.94 -21.70 -21.60
N ILE A 262 -2.14 -21.15 -21.53
CA ILE A 262 -2.37 -19.70 -21.62
C ILE A 262 -2.67 -19.15 -20.23
N CYS A 263 -2.08 -18.01 -19.89
CA CYS A 263 -2.31 -17.35 -18.61
C CYS A 263 -3.79 -16.98 -18.45
N PRO A 264 -4.48 -17.46 -17.41
CA PRO A 264 -5.89 -17.14 -17.19
C PRO A 264 -6.12 -15.68 -16.80
N CYS A 265 -5.07 -14.97 -16.37
CA CYS A 265 -5.16 -13.57 -15.98
C CYS A 265 -4.92 -12.60 -17.15
N CYS A 266 -4.02 -12.91 -18.08
CA CYS A 266 -3.62 -11.96 -19.12
C CYS A 266 -3.57 -12.52 -20.55
N GLY A 267 -3.90 -13.80 -20.75
CA GLY A 267 -3.91 -14.41 -22.09
C GLY A 267 -2.53 -14.65 -22.71
N ALA A 268 -1.44 -14.33 -22.01
CA ALA A 268 -0.09 -14.58 -22.50
C ALA A 268 0.24 -16.08 -22.49
N PRO A 269 1.00 -16.59 -23.49
CA PRO A 269 1.48 -17.96 -23.47
C PRO A 269 2.39 -18.18 -22.26
N LEU A 270 2.12 -19.24 -21.50
CA LEU A 270 2.92 -19.65 -20.36
C LEU A 270 4.01 -20.60 -20.82
N GLU A 271 5.20 -20.38 -20.27
CA GLU A 271 6.28 -21.35 -20.39
C GLU A 271 5.94 -22.61 -19.59
N PRO A 272 6.10 -23.81 -20.17
CA PRO A 272 5.75 -25.05 -19.50
C PRO A 272 6.61 -25.23 -18.24
N GLY A 273 5.96 -25.28 -17.08
CA GLY A 273 6.60 -25.45 -15.77
C GLY A 273 6.98 -24.16 -15.03
N ALA A 274 6.63 -22.97 -15.55
CA ALA A 274 6.85 -21.72 -14.85
C ALA A 274 5.82 -21.54 -13.72
N PRO A 275 6.26 -21.33 -12.45
CA PRO A 275 5.35 -21.14 -11.32
C PRO A 275 4.59 -19.80 -11.38
N PHE A 276 5.05 -18.86 -12.21
CA PHE A 276 4.46 -17.53 -12.37
C PHE A 276 4.43 -17.15 -13.85
N CYS A 277 3.43 -16.37 -14.25
CA CYS A 277 3.36 -15.79 -15.58
C CYS A 277 4.39 -14.66 -15.71
N GLY A 278 5.34 -14.80 -16.64
CA GLY A 278 6.36 -13.77 -16.89
C GLY A 278 5.83 -12.41 -17.36
N ASN A 279 4.57 -12.35 -17.83
CA ASN A 279 3.94 -11.12 -18.29
C ASN A 279 3.14 -10.39 -17.19
N CYS A 280 2.31 -11.11 -16.42
CA CYS A 280 1.42 -10.49 -15.42
C CYS A 280 1.77 -10.81 -13.96
N GLY A 281 2.77 -11.66 -13.70
CA GLY A 281 3.19 -12.06 -12.35
C GLY A 281 2.20 -12.96 -11.61
N MET A 282 1.07 -13.33 -12.22
CA MET A 282 0.10 -14.24 -11.62
C MET A 282 0.72 -15.62 -11.43
N LYS A 283 0.53 -16.23 -10.26
CA LYS A 283 0.96 -17.60 -9.98
C LYS A 283 0.13 -18.58 -10.81
N VAL A 284 0.80 -19.41 -11.60
CA VAL A 284 0.20 -20.42 -12.48
C VAL A 284 0.78 -21.77 -12.08
N GLN A 285 0.17 -22.34 -11.04
CA GLN A 285 0.53 -23.59 -10.33
C GLN A 285 1.95 -23.61 -9.76
#